data_AF-A0A089NK67-F1
#
_entry.id   AF-A0A089NK67-F1
#
_cell.length_a   1.000
_cell.length_b   1.000
_cell.length_c   1.000
_cell.angle_alpha   90.00
_cell.angle_beta   90.00
_cell.angle_gamma   90.00
#
_symmetry.space_group_name_H-M   'P 1'
#
loop_
_entity.id
_entity.type
_entity.pdbx_description
1 polymer ?
#
loop_
_entity_poly.entity_id
_entity_poly.type
_entity_poly.pdbx_seq_one_letter_code
_entity_poly.pdbx_strand_id
1 'polypeptide(L)'
;MTRLLASPAHRLAALGLGLLVVNVGALAIHVPGADTVGSVARADVFVGVVAVGLGIYLLAVRLVLRERLPPAALWTILGFAVAMRAALLPAPPFLSSDIYRYVWDGQVQAAGINPYRYIPADPALERLRDAAVYPLINRKYYAPTIYPLAAQMVFAAVGQVSHGVTGMKLAMLGFEALGVLAMLAILRGAGRSSAQFFGGPECVSSSISIAARATPSAATPPLSISSCAVTRSCSTIPRHRTRSGRRSSGRSRPAPSEPLRASPPASPRRANRDRRTATGHRRRGRLPRRAAGGGGAAGRRL
;
A
#
# COMPACT_ATOMS: atom_id res chain seq x y z
N MET A 1 -36.24 7.36 11.39
CA MET A 1 -34.77 7.12 11.34
C MET A 1 -34.37 5.64 11.34
N THR A 2 -35.09 4.74 12.03
CA THR A 2 -34.74 3.30 12.14
C THR A 2 -34.86 2.47 10.85
N ARG A 3 -35.75 2.82 9.90
CA ARG A 3 -35.87 2.10 8.60
C ARG A 3 -34.80 2.45 7.57
N LEU A 4 -34.16 3.61 7.66
CA LEU A 4 -33.14 4.06 6.68
C LEU A 4 -31.81 3.29 6.82
N LEU A 5 -31.46 2.85 8.03
CA LEU A 5 -30.26 2.03 8.29
C LEU A 5 -30.48 0.52 8.06
N ALA A 6 -31.67 0.12 7.61
CA ALA A 6 -31.99 -1.28 7.38
C ALA A 6 -31.17 -1.86 6.22
N SER A 7 -30.94 -1.06 5.17
CA SER A 7 -30.14 -1.54 4.04
C SER A 7 -28.63 -1.44 4.34
N PRO A 8 -27.85 -2.45 3.94
CA PRO A 8 -26.39 -2.40 3.99
C PRO A 8 -25.76 -1.16 3.30
N ALA A 9 -26.35 -0.72 2.18
CA ALA A 9 -25.84 0.41 1.40
C ALA A 9 -25.96 1.75 2.14
N HIS A 10 -27.12 2.01 2.76
CA HIS A 10 -27.32 3.20 3.59
C HIS A 10 -26.41 3.22 4.83
N ARG A 11 -26.16 2.07 5.47
CA ARG A 11 -25.17 1.98 6.55
C ARG A 11 -23.77 2.35 6.08
N LEU A 12 -23.35 1.83 4.92
CA LEU A 12 -22.06 2.16 4.34
C LEU A 12 -21.96 3.65 4.02
N ALA A 13 -23.01 4.25 3.45
CA ALA A 13 -23.04 5.69 3.18
C ALA A 13 -22.97 6.52 4.46
N ALA A 14 -23.66 6.11 5.53
CA ALA A 14 -23.58 6.78 6.83
C ALA A 14 -22.17 6.70 7.44
N LEU A 15 -21.49 5.54 7.32
CA LEU A 15 -20.09 5.39 7.75
C LEU A 15 -19.15 6.25 6.90
N GLY A 16 -19.37 6.32 5.60
CA GLY A 16 -18.62 7.19 4.68
C GLY A 16 -18.78 8.68 5.05
N LEU A 17 -20.00 9.11 5.35
CA LEU A 17 -20.27 10.47 5.82
C LEU A 17 -19.60 10.73 7.18
N GLY A 18 -19.66 9.77 8.11
CA GLY A 18 -18.98 9.85 9.40
C GLY A 18 -17.46 10.02 9.23
N LEU A 19 -16.84 9.24 8.34
CA LEU A 19 -15.42 9.38 8.00
C LEU A 19 -15.10 10.76 7.42
N LEU A 20 -15.94 11.26 6.50
CA LEU A 20 -15.75 12.58 5.90
C LEU A 20 -15.80 13.68 6.97
N VAL A 21 -16.80 13.63 7.86
CA VAL A 21 -16.94 14.58 8.98
C VAL A 21 -15.73 14.51 9.91
N VAL A 22 -15.27 13.32 10.27
CA VAL A 22 -14.07 13.14 11.09
C VAL A 22 -12.82 13.71 10.42
N ASN A 23 -12.64 13.49 9.11
CA ASN A 23 -11.48 14.02 8.38
C ASN A 23 -11.51 15.55 8.29
N VAL A 24 -12.67 16.14 7.99
CA VAL A 24 -12.84 17.60 7.97
C VAL A 24 -12.68 18.19 9.37
N GLY A 25 -13.18 17.51 10.40
CA GLY A 25 -12.98 17.90 11.80
C GLY A 25 -11.52 17.84 12.23
N ALA A 26 -10.78 16.81 11.81
CA ALA A 26 -9.34 16.69 12.03
C ALA A 26 -8.59 17.88 11.40
N LEU A 27 -9.02 18.32 10.21
CA LEU A 27 -8.45 19.48 9.54
C LEU A 27 -8.73 20.79 10.31
N ALA A 28 -9.91 20.92 10.93
CA ALA A 28 -10.26 22.10 11.71
C ALA A 28 -9.43 22.27 13.00
N ILE A 29 -8.79 21.20 13.49
CA ILE A 29 -7.91 21.23 14.67
C ILE A 29 -6.51 21.75 14.32
N HIS A 30 -6.13 21.69 13.04
CA HIS A 30 -4.82 22.13 12.57
C HIS A 30 -4.65 23.65 12.73
N VAL A 31 -3.45 24.06 13.15
CA VAL A 31 -3.04 25.46 13.22
C VAL A 31 -2.37 25.85 11.92
N PRO A 32 -2.99 26.71 11.09
CA PRO A 32 -2.43 27.08 9.79
C PRO A 32 -0.97 27.56 9.92
N GLY A 33 -0.08 26.94 9.14
CA GLY A 33 1.35 27.30 9.10
C GLY A 33 2.23 26.68 10.18
N ALA A 34 1.67 25.85 11.06
CA ALA A 34 2.47 25.06 12.00
C ALA A 34 2.85 23.69 11.40
N ASP A 35 4.11 23.27 11.57
CA ASP A 35 4.58 21.93 11.18
C ASP A 35 4.01 20.81 12.09
N THR A 36 3.19 21.18 13.07
CA THR A 36 2.49 20.30 14.00
C THR A 36 1.10 20.87 14.29
N VAL A 37 0.28 20.16 15.07
CA VAL A 37 -1.03 20.69 15.53
C VAL A 37 -0.92 21.75 16.63
N GLY A 38 0.29 22.23 16.94
CA GLY A 38 0.56 23.42 17.75
C GLY A 38 0.79 23.18 19.24
N SER A 39 0.13 22.19 19.86
CA SER A 39 0.38 21.81 21.26
C SER A 39 0.23 20.31 21.49
N VAL A 40 0.80 19.80 22.59
CA VAL A 40 0.68 18.38 22.98
C VAL A 40 -0.78 17.98 23.16
N ALA A 41 -1.58 18.80 23.85
CA ALA A 41 -3.00 18.54 24.03
C ALA A 41 -3.76 18.46 22.69
N ARG A 42 -3.45 19.35 21.72
CA ARG A 42 -4.04 19.27 20.37
C ARG A 42 -3.56 18.03 19.62
N ALA A 43 -2.33 17.57 19.85
CA ALA A 43 -1.80 16.33 19.28
C ALA A 43 -2.56 15.12 19.83
N ASP A 44 -2.80 15.06 21.13
CA ASP A 44 -3.58 13.98 21.74
C ASP A 44 -5.02 13.97 21.20
N VAL A 45 -5.64 15.15 21.08
CA VAL A 45 -6.97 15.28 20.46
C VAL A 45 -6.95 14.84 19.00
N PHE A 46 -5.95 15.27 18.22
CA PHE A 46 -5.81 14.85 16.82
C PHE A 46 -5.65 13.33 16.69
N VAL A 47 -4.81 12.72 17.53
CA VAL A 47 -4.65 11.26 17.58
C VAL A 47 -5.97 10.58 17.96
N GLY A 48 -6.71 11.12 18.93
CA GLY A 48 -8.04 10.64 19.29
C GLY A 48 -9.03 10.69 18.11
N VAL A 49 -9.05 11.80 17.36
CA VAL A 49 -9.89 11.97 16.16
C VAL A 49 -9.51 10.97 15.07
N VAL A 50 -8.21 10.76 14.83
CA VAL A 50 -7.72 9.74 13.88
C VAL A 50 -8.11 8.32 14.34
N ALA A 51 -8.02 8.02 15.64
CA ALA A 51 -8.42 6.73 16.19
C ALA A 51 -9.93 6.47 16.04
N VAL A 52 -10.77 7.48 16.23
CA VAL A 52 -12.21 7.41 15.94
C VAL A 52 -12.45 7.14 14.45
N GLY A 53 -11.75 7.86 13.57
CA GLY A 53 -11.81 7.63 12.12
C GLY A 53 -11.43 6.20 11.75
N LEU A 54 -10.36 5.66 12.34
CA LEU A 54 -9.95 4.27 12.17
C LEU A 54 -11.05 3.29 12.61
N GLY A 55 -11.72 3.54 13.75
CA GLY A 55 -12.85 2.74 14.20
C GLY A 55 -14.00 2.69 13.19
N ILE A 56 -14.38 3.84 12.62
CA ILE A 56 -15.43 3.93 11.59
C ILE A 56 -14.99 3.18 10.31
N TYR A 57 -13.74 3.34 9.89
CA TYR A 57 -13.18 2.61 8.75
C TYR A 57 -13.22 1.09 8.96
N LEU A 58 -12.79 0.60 10.13
CA LEU A 58 -12.83 -0.83 10.44
C LEU A 58 -14.26 -1.37 10.47
N LEU A 59 -15.22 -0.58 10.94
CA LEU A 59 -16.65 -0.95 10.88
C LEU A 59 -17.15 -1.02 9.44
N ALA A 60 -16.74 -0.09 8.57
CA ALA A 60 -17.08 -0.12 7.14
C ALA A 60 -16.46 -1.35 6.45
N VAL A 61 -15.19 -1.66 6.69
CA VAL A 61 -14.53 -2.88 6.20
C VAL A 61 -15.26 -4.12 6.70
N ARG A 62 -15.61 -4.15 7.98
CA ARG A 62 -16.33 -5.27 8.62
C ARG A 62 -17.73 -5.48 8.04
N LEU A 63 -18.42 -4.41 7.63
CA LEU A 63 -19.70 -4.46 6.93
C LEU A 63 -19.52 -4.99 5.51
N VAL A 64 -18.56 -4.45 4.77
CA VAL A 64 -18.19 -4.90 3.41
C VAL A 64 -17.87 -6.40 3.46
N LEU A 65 -17.00 -6.87 4.35
CA LEU A 65 -16.60 -8.28 4.42
C LEU A 65 -17.72 -9.26 4.85
N ARG A 66 -18.81 -8.81 5.49
CA ARG A 66 -19.86 -9.73 5.99
C ARG A 66 -21.19 -9.62 5.27
N GLU A 67 -21.40 -8.60 4.45
CA GLU A 67 -22.69 -8.34 3.82
C GLU A 67 -22.60 -8.28 2.30
N ARG A 68 -23.67 -8.73 1.63
CA ARG A 68 -23.84 -8.53 0.20
C ARG A 68 -24.40 -7.13 -0.03
N LEU A 69 -23.56 -6.21 -0.49
CA LEU A 69 -23.97 -4.86 -0.91
C LEU A 69 -24.40 -4.87 -2.39
N PRO A 70 -24.98 -3.78 -2.91
CA PRO A 70 -25.22 -3.64 -4.34
C PRO A 70 -23.95 -3.16 -5.07
N PRO A 71 -23.83 -3.33 -6.40
CA PRO A 71 -22.74 -2.78 -7.19
C PRO A 71 -22.55 -1.25 -7.01
N ALA A 72 -23.63 -0.52 -6.74
CA ALA A 72 -23.60 0.91 -6.43
C ALA A 72 -22.74 1.26 -5.20
N ALA A 73 -22.51 0.31 -4.28
CA ALA A 73 -21.69 0.52 -3.10
C ALA A 73 -20.23 0.88 -3.44
N LEU A 74 -19.70 0.34 -4.54
CA LEU A 74 -18.36 0.71 -5.01
C LEU A 74 -18.30 2.21 -5.34
N TRP A 75 -19.30 2.72 -6.06
CA TRP A 75 -19.38 4.13 -6.40
C TRP A 75 -19.57 5.02 -5.17
N THR A 76 -20.30 4.55 -4.16
CA THR A 76 -20.37 5.23 -2.86
C THR A 76 -18.99 5.33 -2.20
N ILE A 77 -18.22 4.23 -2.15
CA ILE A 77 -16.87 4.21 -1.56
C ILE A 77 -15.94 5.17 -2.33
N LEU A 78 -15.93 5.08 -3.66
CA LEU A 78 -15.10 5.93 -4.50
C LEU A 78 -15.51 7.41 -4.39
N GLY A 79 -16.81 7.70 -4.32
CA GLY A 79 -17.32 9.06 -4.15
C GLY A 79 -16.87 9.69 -2.84
N PHE A 80 -16.97 8.96 -1.72
CA PHE A 80 -16.46 9.45 -0.44
C PHE A 80 -14.94 9.55 -0.39
N ALA A 81 -14.22 8.62 -1.03
CA ALA A 81 -12.77 8.73 -1.18
C ALA A 81 -12.40 10.04 -1.90
N VAL A 82 -12.99 10.32 -3.06
CA VAL A 82 -12.78 11.55 -3.81
C VAL A 82 -13.14 12.79 -2.97
N ALA A 83 -14.29 12.78 -2.30
CA ALA A 83 -14.72 13.91 -1.46
C ALA A 83 -13.72 14.22 -0.33
N MET A 84 -13.19 13.19 0.35
CA MET A 84 -12.18 13.35 1.39
C MET A 84 -10.86 13.93 0.83
N ARG A 85 -10.42 13.48 -0.36
CA ARG A 85 -9.20 14.02 -1.00
C ARG A 85 -9.42 15.46 -1.48
N ALA A 86 -10.59 15.77 -2.02
CA ALA A 86 -10.94 17.12 -2.45
C ALA A 86 -10.93 18.11 -1.27
N ALA A 87 -11.42 17.70 -0.09
CA ALA A 87 -11.36 18.52 1.12
C ALA A 87 -9.92 18.81 1.59
N LEU A 88 -8.99 17.88 1.38
CA LEU A 88 -7.60 17.99 1.84
C LEU A 88 -6.67 18.67 0.82
N LEU A 89 -7.06 18.72 -0.45
CA LEU A 89 -6.26 19.32 -1.51
C LEU A 89 -5.90 20.81 -1.24
N PRO A 90 -6.85 21.70 -0.88
CA PRO A 90 -6.55 23.11 -0.60
C PRO A 90 -5.90 23.35 0.76
N ALA A 91 -5.91 22.36 1.66
CA ALA A 91 -5.34 22.51 2.99
C ALA A 91 -3.82 22.71 2.96
N PRO A 92 -3.22 23.53 3.84
CA PRO A 92 -1.77 23.56 3.99
C PRO A 92 -1.23 22.19 4.45
N PRO A 93 0.00 21.79 4.05
CA PRO A 93 0.66 20.62 4.59
C PRO A 93 0.88 20.78 6.10
N PHE A 94 0.55 19.77 6.90
CA PHE A 94 0.69 19.90 8.36
C PHE A 94 1.17 18.67 9.13
N LEU A 95 1.16 17.48 8.52
CA LEU A 95 1.72 16.27 9.14
C LEU A 95 3.23 16.11 8.85
N SER A 96 3.71 16.73 7.77
CA SER A 96 5.11 16.79 7.40
C SER A 96 5.37 17.96 6.46
N SER A 97 6.58 18.51 6.53
CA SER A 97 7.13 19.51 5.60
C SER A 97 7.93 18.89 4.44
N ASP A 98 7.99 17.55 4.32
CA ASP A 98 8.71 16.85 3.24
C ASP A 98 8.21 17.24 1.84
N ILE A 99 6.94 17.64 1.71
CA ILE A 99 6.40 18.06 0.42
C ILE A 99 7.13 19.27 -0.17
N TYR A 100 7.63 20.18 0.67
CA TYR A 100 8.45 21.30 0.22
C TYR A 100 9.80 20.83 -0.32
N ARG A 101 10.34 19.74 0.24
CA ARG A 101 11.55 19.11 -0.29
C ARG A 101 11.29 18.47 -1.65
N TYR A 102 10.15 17.81 -1.85
CA TYR A 102 9.80 17.23 -3.15
C TYR A 102 9.72 18.30 -4.23
N VAL A 103 9.07 19.42 -3.93
CA VAL A 103 8.94 20.55 -4.85
C VAL A 103 10.31 21.16 -5.14
N TRP A 104 11.12 21.40 -4.10
CA TRP A 104 12.48 21.94 -4.24
C TRP A 104 13.38 21.07 -5.11
N ASP A 105 13.44 19.77 -4.84
CA ASP A 105 14.28 18.85 -5.63
C ASP A 105 13.81 18.80 -7.09
N GLY A 106 12.51 18.95 -7.35
CA GLY A 106 11.96 19.12 -8.70
C GLY A 106 12.43 20.40 -9.38
N GLN A 107 12.41 21.54 -8.68
CA GLN A 107 12.90 22.82 -9.19
C GLN A 107 14.42 22.78 -9.49
N VAL A 108 15.21 22.18 -8.59
CA VAL A 108 16.67 22.00 -8.77
C VAL A 108 16.96 21.17 -10.02
N GLN A 109 16.22 20.07 -10.22
CA GLN A 109 16.35 19.24 -11.43
C GLN A 109 15.87 19.95 -12.69
N ALA A 110 14.80 20.75 -12.60
CA ALA A 110 14.33 21.57 -13.73
C ALA A 110 15.37 22.62 -14.15
N ALA A 111 16.20 23.11 -13.23
CA ALA A 111 17.34 23.95 -13.53
C ALA A 111 18.58 23.19 -14.05
N GLY A 112 18.46 21.89 -14.32
CA GLY A 112 19.56 21.04 -14.81
C GLY A 112 20.59 20.67 -13.74
N ILE A 113 20.26 20.82 -12.46
CA ILE A 113 21.19 20.57 -11.35
C ILE A 113 20.85 19.23 -10.68
N ASN A 114 21.89 18.45 -10.36
CA ASN A 114 21.74 17.21 -9.62
C ASN A 114 21.40 17.48 -8.12
N PRO A 115 20.23 17.04 -7.61
CA PRO A 115 19.78 17.36 -6.25
C PRO A 115 20.56 16.62 -5.15
N TYR A 116 21.38 15.61 -5.51
CA TYR A 116 22.27 14.92 -4.58
C TYR A 116 23.58 15.67 -4.34
N ARG A 117 23.90 16.69 -5.16
CA ARG A 117 25.18 17.39 -5.11
C ARG A 117 25.26 18.47 -4.03
N TYR A 118 24.14 19.15 -3.78
CA TYR A 118 24.10 20.34 -2.95
C TYR A 118 23.00 20.24 -1.89
N ILE A 119 23.27 20.76 -0.70
CA ILE A 119 22.21 21.05 0.27
C ILE A 119 21.40 22.27 -0.23
N PRO A 120 20.11 22.43 0.13
CA PRO A 120 19.33 23.59 -0.34
C PRO A 120 19.94 24.94 0.05
N ALA A 121 20.58 25.02 1.21
CA ALA A 121 21.25 26.22 1.69
C ALA A 121 22.61 26.50 1.05
N ASP A 122 23.07 25.67 0.10
CA ASP A 122 24.33 25.89 -0.61
C ASP A 122 24.24 27.16 -1.48
N PRO A 123 25.26 28.05 -1.46
CA PRO A 123 25.28 29.26 -2.29
C PRO A 123 25.07 29.00 -3.79
N ALA A 124 25.46 27.84 -4.30
CA ALA A 124 25.25 27.47 -5.71
C ALA A 124 23.77 27.43 -6.13
N LEU A 125 22.86 27.25 -5.17
CA LEU A 125 21.41 27.18 -5.38
C LEU A 125 20.68 28.48 -5.03
N GLU A 126 21.39 29.56 -4.68
CA GLU A 126 20.79 30.80 -4.18
C GLU A 126 19.74 31.38 -5.14
N ARG A 127 19.99 31.34 -6.45
CA ARG A 127 19.06 31.83 -7.48
C ARG A 127 17.71 31.10 -7.54
N LEU A 128 17.60 29.91 -6.96
CA LEU A 128 16.38 29.09 -6.99
C LEU A 128 15.50 29.33 -5.74
N ARG A 129 15.99 30.05 -4.73
CA ARG A 129 15.32 30.22 -3.44
C ARG A 129 14.13 31.17 -3.55
N ASP A 130 12.93 30.61 -3.68
CA ASP A 130 11.69 31.38 -3.67
C ASP A 130 11.13 31.59 -2.25
N ALA A 131 10.26 32.59 -2.08
CA ALA A 131 9.69 32.94 -0.77
C ALA A 131 8.62 31.96 -0.27
N ALA A 132 8.06 31.11 -1.13
CA ALA A 132 6.93 30.24 -0.83
C ALA A 132 7.35 28.81 -0.42
N VAL A 133 8.44 28.28 -0.96
CA VAL A 133 8.92 26.91 -0.78
C VAL A 133 10.18 26.89 0.08
N TYR A 134 11.21 27.67 -0.28
CA TYR A 134 12.54 27.56 0.36
C TYR A 134 12.52 27.72 1.89
N PRO A 135 11.79 28.70 2.48
CA PRO A 135 11.71 28.83 3.93
C PRO A 135 11.18 27.58 4.64
N LEU A 136 10.31 26.82 3.97
CA LEU A 136 9.57 25.68 4.53
C LEU A 136 10.26 24.33 4.28
N ILE A 137 11.38 24.31 3.56
CA ILE A 137 12.16 23.09 3.34
C ILE A 137 12.78 22.62 4.66
N ASN A 138 12.49 21.37 5.02
CA ASN A 138 13.14 20.69 6.14
C ASN A 138 14.60 20.34 5.82
N ARG A 139 15.46 20.25 6.84
CA ARG A 139 16.87 19.80 6.72
C ARG A 139 17.73 20.58 5.72
N LYS A 140 17.33 21.81 5.37
CA LYS A 140 17.97 22.61 4.30
C LYS A 140 19.43 22.97 4.55
N TYR A 141 19.87 22.99 5.81
CA TYR A 141 21.22 23.42 6.19
C TYR A 141 22.24 22.29 6.38
N TYR A 142 21.82 21.02 6.32
CA TYR A 142 22.72 19.92 6.69
C TYR A 142 22.56 18.64 5.87
N ALA A 143 21.53 18.52 5.02
CA ALA A 143 21.29 17.31 4.24
C ALA A 143 20.98 17.60 2.76
N PRO A 144 21.70 16.96 1.82
CA PRO A 144 21.22 16.83 0.44
C PRO A 144 20.02 15.90 0.42
N THR A 145 19.45 15.68 -0.78
CA THR A 145 18.29 14.81 -0.89
C THR A 145 18.61 13.36 -0.47
N ILE A 146 17.66 12.75 0.23
CA ILE A 146 17.71 11.35 0.68
C ILE A 146 16.79 10.44 -0.13
N TYR A 147 16.04 11.00 -1.07
CA TYR A 147 15.01 10.26 -1.81
C TYR A 147 15.65 9.37 -2.87
N PRO A 148 15.09 8.17 -3.12
CA PRO A 148 15.60 7.27 -4.15
C PRO A 148 15.33 7.81 -5.56
N LEU A 149 16.05 7.27 -6.54
CA LEU A 149 15.97 7.72 -7.95
C LEU A 149 14.54 7.72 -8.50
N ALA A 150 13.73 6.71 -8.16
CA ALA A 150 12.34 6.63 -8.61
C ALA A 150 11.49 7.83 -8.11
N ALA A 151 11.68 8.24 -6.86
CA ALA A 151 11.00 9.42 -6.33
C ALA A 151 11.53 10.70 -7.01
N GLN A 152 12.85 10.79 -7.23
CA GLN A 152 13.44 11.93 -7.93
C GLN A 152 12.94 12.10 -9.36
N MET A 153 12.71 11.01 -10.10
CA MET A 153 12.11 11.09 -11.43
C MET A 153 10.71 11.70 -11.40
N VAL A 154 9.92 11.38 -10.38
CA VAL A 154 8.59 12.01 -10.18
C VAL A 154 8.76 13.49 -9.86
N PHE A 155 9.67 13.86 -8.96
CA PHE A 155 9.89 15.25 -8.59
C PHE A 155 10.40 16.07 -9.79
N ALA A 156 11.32 15.52 -10.58
CA ALA A 156 11.81 16.12 -11.81
C ALA A 156 10.67 16.35 -12.80
N ALA A 157 9.82 15.34 -13.03
CA ALA A 157 8.70 15.43 -13.96
C ALA A 157 7.67 16.50 -13.52
N VAL A 158 7.33 16.53 -12.23
CA VAL A 158 6.44 17.57 -11.69
C VAL A 158 7.11 18.94 -11.78
N GLY A 159 8.40 19.04 -11.48
CA GLY A 159 9.18 20.27 -11.53
C GLY A 159 9.26 20.91 -12.91
N GLN A 160 9.04 20.17 -14.00
CA GLN A 160 8.92 20.73 -15.36
C GLN A 160 7.61 21.50 -15.58
N VAL A 161 6.56 21.20 -14.80
CA VAL A 161 5.20 21.70 -15.05
C VAL A 161 4.70 22.59 -13.91
N SER A 162 5.14 22.33 -12.68
CA SER A 162 4.73 23.07 -11.49
C SER A 162 5.86 23.22 -10.49
N HIS A 163 6.00 24.43 -9.95
CA HIS A 163 6.96 24.76 -8.89
C HIS A 163 6.30 24.91 -7.52
N GLY A 164 5.05 24.46 -7.36
CA GLY A 164 4.27 24.63 -6.14
C GLY A 164 3.78 23.32 -5.53
N VAL A 165 3.38 23.41 -4.25
CA VAL A 165 2.85 22.29 -3.47
C VAL A 165 1.62 21.65 -4.12
N THR A 166 0.73 22.45 -4.72
CA THR A 166 -0.48 21.95 -5.38
C THR A 166 -0.15 21.00 -6.54
N GLY A 167 0.85 21.32 -7.36
CA GLY A 167 1.28 20.45 -8.45
C GLY A 167 1.79 19.10 -7.94
N MET A 168 2.58 19.11 -6.87
CA MET A 168 3.06 17.88 -6.22
C MET A 168 1.91 17.06 -5.63
N LYS A 169 0.95 17.69 -4.94
CA LYS A 169 -0.25 17.00 -4.42
C LYS A 169 -1.07 16.36 -5.53
N LEU A 170 -1.27 17.06 -6.65
CA LEU A 170 -2.01 16.53 -7.80
C LEU A 170 -1.30 15.33 -8.42
N ALA A 171 0.03 15.37 -8.54
CA ALA A 171 0.81 14.23 -9.01
C ALA A 171 0.67 13.01 -8.08
N MET A 172 0.78 13.22 -6.76
CA MET A 172 0.56 12.16 -5.77
C MET A 172 -0.87 11.58 -5.85
N LEU A 173 -1.88 12.44 -6.02
CA LEU A 173 -3.26 12.02 -6.22
C LEU A 173 -3.44 11.23 -7.53
N GLY A 174 -2.70 11.59 -8.58
CA GLY A 174 -2.65 10.84 -9.83
C GLY A 174 -2.09 9.42 -9.64
N PHE A 175 -1.00 9.26 -8.88
CA PHE A 175 -0.46 7.94 -8.53
C PHE A 175 -1.43 7.13 -7.65
N GLU A 176 -2.12 7.78 -6.71
CA GLU A 176 -3.16 7.13 -5.91
C GLU A 176 -4.31 6.62 -6.81
N ALA A 177 -4.78 7.45 -7.74
CA ALA A 177 -5.82 7.08 -8.70
C ALA A 177 -5.37 5.93 -9.60
N LEU A 178 -4.14 5.96 -10.11
CA LEU A 178 -3.55 4.87 -10.87
C LEU A 178 -3.49 3.57 -10.05
N GLY A 179 -3.10 3.65 -8.78
CA GLY A 179 -3.10 2.51 -7.86
C GLY A 179 -4.49 1.92 -7.66
N VAL A 180 -5.52 2.76 -7.49
CA VAL A 180 -6.92 2.32 -7.41
C VAL A 180 -7.37 1.66 -8.71
N LEU A 181 -7.06 2.25 -9.86
CA LEU A 181 -7.39 1.68 -11.17
C LEU A 181 -6.70 0.33 -11.41
N ALA A 182 -5.42 0.21 -11.05
CA ALA A 182 -4.66 -1.03 -11.12
C ALA A 182 -5.27 -2.10 -10.20
N MET A 183 -5.64 -1.74 -8.97
CA MET A 183 -6.33 -2.64 -8.04
C MET A 183 -7.66 -3.15 -8.64
N LEU A 184 -8.47 -2.24 -9.21
CA LEU A 184 -9.73 -2.61 -9.85
C LEU A 184 -9.51 -3.50 -11.09
N ALA A 185 -8.46 -3.25 -11.87
CA ALA A 185 -8.10 -4.07 -13.03
C ALA A 185 -7.68 -5.49 -12.61
N ILE A 186 -6.84 -5.62 -11.58
CA ILE A 186 -6.41 -6.91 -11.02
C ILE A 186 -7.61 -7.70 -10.50
N LEU A 187 -8.51 -7.04 -9.75
CA LEU A 187 -9.73 -7.68 -9.24
C LEU A 187 -10.62 -8.21 -10.37
N ARG A 188 -10.84 -7.41 -11.41
CA ARG A 188 -11.61 -7.83 -12.60
C ARG A 188 -10.93 -9.00 -13.32
N GLY A 189 -9.62 -8.95 -13.51
CA GLY A 189 -8.84 -10.01 -14.17
C GLY A 189 -8.83 -11.32 -13.38
N ALA A 190 -8.90 -11.27 -12.05
CA ALA A 190 -9.00 -12.45 -11.19
C ALA A 190 -10.39 -13.12 -11.20
N GLY A 191 -11.29 -12.73 -12.12
CA GLY A 191 -12.67 -13.21 -12.18
C GLY A 191 -13.55 -12.71 -11.03
N ARG A 192 -12.97 -11.97 -10.08
CA ARG A 192 -13.72 -11.28 -9.03
C ARG A 192 -14.28 -10.00 -9.63
N SER A 193 -15.33 -10.15 -10.41
CA SER A 193 -16.02 -8.98 -10.96
C SER A 193 -16.32 -8.01 -9.82
N SER A 194 -16.29 -6.71 -10.08
CA SER A 194 -16.65 -5.68 -9.09
C SER A 194 -18.05 -5.93 -8.47
N ALA A 195 -18.84 -6.80 -9.11
CA ALA A 195 -20.14 -7.29 -8.69
C ALA A 195 -20.15 -8.70 -8.06
N GLN A 196 -19.05 -9.48 -8.04
CA GLN A 196 -19.01 -10.82 -7.40
C GLN A 196 -18.66 -10.78 -5.90
N PHE A 197 -18.32 -9.59 -5.41
CA PHE A 197 -18.56 -9.23 -4.01
C PHE A 197 -20.07 -9.08 -3.72
N PHE A 198 -20.93 -9.03 -4.76
CA PHE A 198 -22.30 -8.51 -4.72
C PHE A 198 -23.37 -9.28 -5.52
N GLY A 199 -23.12 -10.51 -5.97
CA GLY A 199 -24.13 -11.25 -6.75
C GLY A 199 -23.75 -12.69 -7.02
N GLY A 200 -24.29 -13.61 -6.22
CA GLY A 200 -24.25 -15.05 -6.50
C GLY A 200 -24.45 -15.92 -5.26
N PRO A 201 -25.55 -16.69 -5.13
CA PRO A 201 -25.67 -17.73 -4.11
C PRO A 201 -24.67 -18.90 -4.30
N GLU A 202 -23.96 -18.98 -5.42
CA GLU A 202 -23.14 -20.15 -5.77
C GLU A 202 -21.76 -20.22 -5.09
N CYS A 203 -21.19 -19.10 -4.60
CA CYS A 203 -19.83 -19.12 -4.02
C CYS A 203 -19.75 -19.69 -2.59
N VAL A 204 -20.85 -19.82 -1.85
CA VAL A 204 -20.82 -20.40 -0.49
C VAL A 204 -20.75 -21.93 -0.53
N SER A 205 -21.24 -22.57 -1.60
CA SER A 205 -21.22 -24.03 -1.74
C SER A 205 -19.82 -24.56 -2.09
N SER A 206 -19.05 -23.82 -2.89
CA SER A 206 -17.70 -24.25 -3.31
C SER A 206 -16.67 -24.18 -2.17
N SER A 207 -16.77 -23.20 -1.27
CA SER A 207 -15.83 -23.05 -0.14
C SER A 207 -16.02 -24.13 0.94
N ILE A 208 -17.25 -24.62 1.13
CA ILE A 208 -17.54 -25.70 2.08
C ILE A 208 -17.02 -27.05 1.57
N SER A 209 -17.06 -27.29 0.25
CA SER A 209 -16.57 -28.54 -0.35
C SER A 209 -15.04 -28.66 -0.39
N ILE A 210 -14.31 -27.54 -0.38
CA ILE A 210 -12.83 -27.53 -0.30
C ILE A 210 -12.37 -27.72 1.15
N ALA A 211 -13.07 -27.15 2.13
CA ALA A 211 -12.74 -27.34 3.55
C ALA A 211 -13.11 -28.75 4.06
N ALA A 212 -14.17 -29.37 3.55
CA ALA A 212 -14.56 -30.74 3.92
C ALA A 212 -13.63 -31.84 3.34
N ARG A 213 -12.76 -31.50 2.38
CA ARG A 213 -11.84 -32.45 1.73
C ARG A 213 -10.40 -32.37 2.26
N ALA A 214 -10.16 -31.53 3.25
CA ALA A 214 -8.83 -31.26 3.83
C ALA A 214 -8.71 -31.75 5.29
N THR A 215 -9.39 -32.83 5.67
CA THR A 215 -9.03 -33.61 6.86
C THR A 215 -7.96 -34.63 6.47
N PRO A 216 -6.74 -34.56 7.05
CA PRO A 216 -5.73 -35.59 6.81
C PRO A 216 -6.02 -36.78 7.72
N SER A 217 -6.68 -37.81 7.20
CA SER A 217 -6.53 -39.16 7.76
C SER A 217 -5.32 -39.80 7.10
N ALA A 218 -4.36 -40.20 7.92
CA ALA A 218 -3.20 -40.96 7.52
C ALA A 218 -3.61 -42.31 6.89
N ALA A 219 -2.71 -42.81 6.04
CA ALA A 219 -2.63 -44.16 5.46
C ALA A 219 -3.47 -44.46 4.21
N THR A 220 -2.87 -44.25 3.02
CA THR A 220 -2.56 -45.24 1.95
C THR A 220 -2.53 -44.59 0.54
N PRO A 221 -1.58 -44.96 -0.35
CA PRO A 221 -1.60 -44.61 -1.77
C PRO A 221 -1.82 -45.85 -2.67
N PRO A 222 -1.88 -45.70 -4.01
CA PRO A 222 -2.69 -44.77 -4.81
C PRO A 222 -3.48 -45.53 -5.91
N LEU A 223 -4.31 -44.84 -6.70
CA LEU A 223 -4.34 -44.94 -8.17
C LEU A 223 -5.49 -44.11 -8.79
N SER A 224 -5.19 -43.60 -9.98
CA SER A 224 -6.08 -43.07 -11.02
C SER A 224 -6.37 -41.57 -11.02
N ILE A 225 -5.56 -40.88 -11.83
CA ILE A 225 -5.84 -39.58 -12.45
C ILE A 225 -6.90 -39.82 -13.52
N SER A 226 -8.02 -39.09 -13.48
CA SER A 226 -8.90 -38.96 -14.65
C SER A 226 -9.36 -37.51 -14.78
N SER A 227 -8.87 -36.87 -15.84
CA SER A 227 -9.32 -35.57 -16.34
C SER A 227 -10.79 -35.64 -16.71
N CYS A 228 -11.60 -34.70 -16.17
CA CYS A 228 -12.89 -34.36 -16.77
C CYS A 228 -12.85 -32.90 -17.23
N ALA A 229 -12.75 -32.78 -18.56
CA ALA A 229 -13.00 -31.57 -19.32
C ALA A 229 -14.44 -31.08 -19.10
N VAL A 230 -14.61 -29.79 -18.85
CA VAL A 230 -15.93 -29.13 -18.85
C VAL A 230 -16.15 -28.53 -20.23
N THR A 231 -16.72 -29.32 -21.14
CA THR A 231 -17.40 -28.81 -22.34
C THR A 231 -18.90 -28.70 -22.02
N ARG A 232 -19.41 -27.47 -21.90
CA ARG A 232 -20.85 -27.19 -21.92
C ARG A 232 -21.31 -27.15 -23.37
N SER A 233 -22.01 -28.19 -23.81
CA SER A 233 -22.85 -28.14 -25.01
C SER A 233 -24.31 -28.12 -24.59
N CYS A 234 -24.99 -27.00 -24.85
CA CYS A 234 -26.44 -26.91 -24.83
C CYS A 234 -26.95 -27.60 -26.10
N SER A 235 -27.77 -28.63 -25.96
CA SER A 235 -28.66 -29.06 -27.05
C SER A 235 -29.90 -29.76 -26.50
N THR A 236 -31.01 -29.13 -26.84
CA THR A 236 -32.41 -29.50 -26.76
C THR A 236 -32.70 -30.93 -27.20
N ILE A 237 -33.62 -31.57 -26.48
CA ILE A 237 -34.21 -32.88 -26.78
C ILE A 237 -35.08 -32.78 -28.05
N PRO A 238 -35.05 -33.80 -28.92
CA PRO A 238 -36.29 -34.49 -29.27
C PRO A 238 -36.17 -36.01 -29.20
N ARG A 239 -37.25 -36.64 -28.75
CA ARG A 239 -37.48 -38.09 -28.76
C ARG A 239 -37.57 -38.61 -30.20
N HIS A 240 -36.91 -39.73 -30.51
CA HIS A 240 -37.47 -40.74 -31.41
C HIS A 240 -36.86 -42.15 -31.23
N ARG A 241 -37.79 -43.10 -31.05
CA ARG A 241 -37.84 -44.53 -31.35
C ARG A 241 -36.59 -45.32 -31.83
N THR A 242 -36.49 -46.51 -31.18
CA THR A 242 -36.31 -47.88 -31.73
C THR A 242 -34.93 -48.50 -31.96
N ARG A 243 -34.83 -49.71 -31.37
CA ARG A 243 -34.29 -50.99 -31.90
C ARG A 243 -32.80 -51.33 -31.74
N SER A 244 -32.59 -52.32 -30.86
CA SER A 244 -31.96 -53.64 -31.08
C SER A 244 -30.56 -53.77 -31.68
N GLY A 245 -29.73 -54.57 -31.01
CA GLY A 245 -28.69 -55.39 -31.65
C GLY A 245 -27.42 -55.53 -30.80
N ARG A 246 -27.28 -56.65 -30.07
CA ARG A 246 -26.26 -57.71 -30.28
C ARG A 246 -24.81 -57.26 -30.06
N ARG A 247 -24.18 -57.67 -28.94
CA ARG A 247 -23.41 -58.94 -28.73
C ARG A 247 -22.09 -59.02 -29.51
N SER A 248 -20.98 -59.08 -28.77
CA SER A 248 -19.91 -60.11 -28.80
C SER A 248 -18.69 -59.55 -28.02
N SER A 249 -18.24 -60.11 -26.88
CA SER A 249 -17.40 -61.33 -26.70
C SER A 249 -16.17 -61.34 -27.61
N GLY A 250 -14.92 -61.52 -27.17
CA GLY A 250 -14.35 -62.12 -25.97
C GLY A 250 -12.84 -61.77 -25.84
N ARG A 251 -12.23 -62.03 -24.68
CA ARG A 251 -11.16 -63.05 -24.41
C ARG A 251 -9.80 -62.72 -25.06
N SER A 252 -8.60 -62.82 -24.47
CA SER A 252 -8.00 -63.49 -23.28
C SER A 252 -6.51 -63.04 -23.24
N ARG A 253 -5.93 -62.57 -22.10
CA ARG A 253 -4.86 -63.19 -21.23
C ARG A 253 -3.70 -63.97 -21.92
N PRO A 254 -2.50 -64.17 -21.29
CA PRO A 254 -1.65 -63.32 -20.43
C PRO A 254 -0.10 -63.44 -20.72
N ALA A 255 0.73 -62.85 -19.84
CA ALA A 255 2.21 -62.72 -19.63
C ALA A 255 3.11 -63.99 -19.84
N PRO A 256 4.46 -64.06 -19.56
CA PRO A 256 5.34 -63.21 -18.70
C PRO A 256 6.87 -63.08 -19.04
N SER A 257 7.60 -62.45 -18.10
CA SER A 257 8.98 -62.68 -17.61
C SER A 257 10.13 -61.67 -17.89
N GLU A 258 10.74 -61.27 -16.76
CA GLU A 258 11.91 -60.43 -16.38
C GLU A 258 13.29 -61.03 -16.82
N PRO A 259 14.52 -60.57 -16.40
CA PRO A 259 14.94 -59.61 -15.35
C PRO A 259 16.22 -58.71 -15.59
N LEU A 260 16.49 -57.84 -14.60
CA LEU A 260 17.76 -57.39 -13.97
C LEU A 260 18.91 -56.64 -14.73
N ARG A 261 19.29 -55.47 -14.19
CA ARG A 261 20.66 -55.02 -13.77
C ARG A 261 20.58 -53.59 -13.19
N ALA A 262 20.77 -53.34 -11.89
CA ALA A 262 22.02 -53.19 -11.10
C ALA A 262 22.70 -51.79 -11.18
N SER A 263 22.55 -50.99 -10.11
CA SER A 263 23.43 -49.89 -9.63
C SER A 263 24.71 -50.49 -8.97
N PRO A 264 25.75 -49.77 -8.41
CA PRO A 264 25.86 -48.39 -7.85
C PRO A 264 27.31 -47.78 -8.06
N PRO A 265 28.01 -47.00 -7.18
CA PRO A 265 27.65 -46.15 -6.01
C PRO A 265 28.34 -44.75 -5.89
N ALA A 266 27.76 -43.93 -4.97
CA ALA A 266 28.30 -43.06 -3.89
C ALA A 266 29.56 -42.14 -3.99
N SER A 267 29.40 -40.99 -3.31
CA SER A 267 30.29 -39.83 -3.02
C SER A 267 31.55 -40.10 -2.17
N PRO A 268 32.38 -39.06 -1.90
CA PRO A 268 32.43 -38.56 -0.51
C PRO A 268 32.61 -37.03 -0.30
N ARG A 269 32.25 -36.62 0.93
CA ARG A 269 32.38 -35.31 1.60
C ARG A 269 33.82 -34.93 1.99
N ARG A 270 34.09 -33.62 2.15
CA ARG A 270 34.92 -32.94 3.19
C ARG A 270 35.05 -31.45 2.84
N ALA A 271 35.35 -30.47 3.69
CA ALA A 271 35.10 -30.15 5.09
C ALA A 271 35.67 -28.73 5.33
N ASN A 272 34.89 -27.88 5.99
CA ASN A 272 35.21 -26.81 6.94
C ASN A 272 36.65 -26.23 7.09
N ARG A 273 36.80 -24.89 7.15
CA ARG A 273 37.72 -24.22 8.10
C ARG A 273 37.42 -22.73 8.37
N ASP A 274 37.34 -22.42 9.66
CA ASP A 274 37.22 -21.13 10.35
C ASP A 274 38.43 -20.17 10.28
N ARG A 275 38.19 -18.87 10.59
CA ARG A 275 39.00 -17.94 11.43
C ARG A 275 38.24 -16.58 11.55
N ARG A 276 37.72 -16.10 12.70
CA ARG A 276 38.36 -15.51 13.93
C ARG A 276 39.46 -14.48 13.56
N THR A 277 39.58 -13.24 14.05
CA THR A 277 39.23 -12.59 15.34
C THR A 277 39.62 -11.09 15.32
N ALA A 278 38.79 -10.22 15.93
CA ALA A 278 39.07 -9.24 16.99
C ALA A 278 40.05 -8.03 16.88
N THR A 279 39.73 -7.02 17.73
CA THR A 279 40.53 -5.90 18.31
C THR A 279 40.87 -4.71 17.39
N GLY A 280 40.74 -3.42 17.74
CA GLY A 280 40.48 -2.71 19.00
C GLY A 280 41.57 -1.63 19.19
N HIS A 281 41.23 -0.33 19.16
CA HIS A 281 42.03 0.69 19.88
C HIS A 281 41.27 1.99 20.15
N ARG A 282 41.00 2.23 21.44
CA ARG A 282 40.72 3.54 22.04
C ARG A 282 42.01 4.36 22.11
N ARG A 283 41.95 5.67 21.86
CA ARG A 283 42.83 6.66 22.51
C ARG A 283 42.02 7.88 22.97
N ARG A 284 42.06 8.11 24.28
CA ARG A 284 41.63 9.33 24.98
C ARG A 284 42.77 10.35 24.89
N GLY A 285 42.47 11.61 24.60
CA GLY A 285 43.38 12.76 24.74
C GLY A 285 42.72 13.84 25.59
N ARG A 286 43.41 14.27 26.64
CA ARG A 286 43.00 15.25 27.65
C ARG A 286 43.07 16.70 27.13
N LEU A 287 42.23 17.55 27.73
CA LEU A 287 42.24 19.03 27.73
C LEU A 287 43.57 19.64 28.21
N PRO A 288 43.75 20.96 28.00
CA PRO A 288 43.85 21.83 29.17
C PRO A 288 42.99 23.10 29.12
N ARG A 289 42.53 23.51 30.31
CA ARG A 289 41.98 24.82 30.68
C ARG A 289 43.09 25.88 30.77
N ARG A 290 42.77 27.14 30.42
CA ARG A 290 43.34 28.40 30.98
C ARG A 290 42.23 29.47 30.88
N ALA A 291 41.72 29.98 32.01
CA ALA A 291 42.13 31.21 32.74
C ALA A 291 41.68 32.48 31.97
N ALA A 292 40.61 33.19 32.38
CA ALA A 292 40.48 34.12 33.52
C ALA A 292 41.12 35.50 33.26
N GLY A 293 40.27 36.54 33.27
CA GLY A 293 40.55 37.98 33.23
C GLY A 293 39.34 38.69 32.60
N GLY A 294 38.63 39.65 33.18
CA GLY A 294 38.82 40.45 34.38
C GLY A 294 38.54 41.92 34.05
N GLY A 295 37.47 42.50 34.62
CA GLY A 295 37.16 43.96 34.64
C GLY A 295 36.45 44.51 33.40
N GLY A 296 35.50 45.45 33.46
CA GLY A 296 34.89 46.19 34.56
C GLY A 296 33.98 47.31 34.02
N ALA A 297 32.99 47.69 34.85
CA ALA A 297 32.40 49.02 35.03
C ALA A 297 31.60 49.76 33.91
N ALA A 298 30.31 49.94 34.23
CA ALA A 298 29.61 51.22 34.44
C ALA A 298 29.25 52.19 33.28
N GLY A 299 27.99 52.68 33.32
CA GLY A 299 27.52 53.94 32.72
C GLY A 299 26.15 53.83 32.02
N ARG A 300 25.00 53.94 32.72
CA ARG A 300 24.17 55.16 32.93
C ARG A 300 23.78 55.95 31.66
N ARG A 301 22.44 56.06 31.46
CA ARG A 301 21.64 57.13 30.81
C ARG A 301 21.91 57.30 29.29
N LEU A 302 20.94 57.43 28.39
CA LEU A 302 19.58 57.98 28.37
C LEU A 302 18.64 57.06 27.59
#